data_AF-A0A8B8MF65-F1
#
_entry.id   AF-A0A8B8MF65-F1
#
_cell.length_a   1.000
_cell.length_b   1.000
_cell.length_c   1.000
_cell.angle_alpha   90.00
_cell.angle_beta   90.00
_cell.angle_gamma   90.00
#
_symmetry.space_group_name_H-M   'P 1'
#
loop_
_entity.id
_entity.type
_entity.pdbx_description
1 polymer ?
#
loop_
_entity_poly.entity_id
_entity_poly.type
_entity_poly.pdbx_seq_one_letter_code
_entity_poly.pdbx_strand_id
1 'polypeptide(L)'
;MTTNTLTGASLSLRSLSPHFNRRLAFNSIAFPRSSSISSIGRRNVSFSLQPRSVRLRISCAAKPGTVEKVCKIVRKQLAIPDDSTVTGESKFAALGADSLDTVEIVMGLEEEFGISVEEDSAQSITTVQEAADLIEEIISKQSP
;
A
#
# COMPACT_ATOMS: atom_id res chain seq x y z
N MET A 1 34.47 44.70 -1.18
CA MET A 1 33.39 45.69 -1.01
C MET A 1 33.15 46.27 -2.40
N THR A 2 32.02 46.14 -3.10
CA THR A 2 30.61 45.90 -2.77
C THR A 2 29.86 45.37 -4.02
N THR A 3 28.95 44.43 -3.76
CA THR A 3 27.75 43.92 -4.46
C THR A 3 27.23 44.56 -5.77
N ASN A 4 26.96 43.70 -6.77
CA ASN A 4 26.01 43.97 -7.86
C ASN A 4 24.72 43.17 -7.62
N THR A 5 23.59 43.87 -7.65
CA THR A 5 22.24 43.42 -7.34
C THR A 5 21.50 42.96 -8.60
N LEU A 6 21.01 41.71 -8.61
CA LEU A 6 20.06 41.17 -9.60
C LEU A 6 18.63 41.36 -9.10
N THR A 7 17.78 42.04 -9.88
CA THR A 7 16.32 42.00 -9.68
C THR A 7 15.62 42.05 -11.03
N GLY A 8 14.99 40.94 -11.42
CA GLY A 8 14.26 40.78 -12.69
C GLY A 8 12.76 40.52 -12.47
N ALA A 9 11.96 41.29 -13.23
CA ALA A 9 10.56 41.15 -13.66
C ALA A 9 9.53 40.37 -12.80
N SER A 10 8.53 41.12 -12.30
CA SER A 10 7.27 40.61 -11.72
C SER A 10 6.17 40.53 -12.79
N LEU A 11 5.50 39.37 -12.87
CA LEU A 11 4.39 39.09 -13.78
C LEU A 11 3.06 39.38 -13.04
N SER A 12 2.28 40.33 -13.54
CA SER A 12 0.94 40.64 -13.00
C SER A 12 -0.10 39.64 -13.49
N LEU A 13 -0.78 38.96 -12.55
CA LEU A 13 -2.02 38.23 -12.81
C LEU A 13 -3.17 38.88 -12.04
N ARG A 14 -4.20 39.25 -12.78
CA ARG A 14 -5.44 39.89 -12.32
C ARG A 14 -6.48 38.79 -12.13
N SER A 15 -7.06 38.63 -10.93
CA SER A 15 -8.31 37.88 -10.77
C SER A 15 -9.07 38.27 -9.49
N LEU A 16 -10.16 39.00 -9.73
CA LEU A 16 -11.49 38.97 -9.09
C LEU A 16 -11.62 38.60 -7.59
N SER A 17 -11.99 39.61 -6.80
CA SER A 17 -12.76 39.55 -5.53
C SER A 17 -14.15 38.87 -5.71
N PRO A 18 -14.99 38.59 -4.68
CA PRO A 18 -14.95 39.08 -3.28
C PRO A 18 -15.47 38.15 -2.14
N HIS A 19 -15.33 38.67 -0.92
CA HIS A 19 -16.25 38.61 0.24
C HIS A 19 -16.53 37.32 1.05
N PHE A 20 -15.78 37.26 2.15
CA PHE A 20 -16.21 36.83 3.48
C PHE A 20 -17.36 37.71 4.01
N ASN A 21 -18.51 37.11 4.35
CA ASN A 21 -19.20 37.41 5.62
C ASN A 21 -20.35 36.45 5.93
N ARG A 22 -20.14 35.75 7.04
CA ARG A 22 -21.06 34.94 7.83
C ARG A 22 -22.17 35.85 8.39
N ARG A 23 -23.43 35.66 7.97
CA ARG A 23 -24.60 36.25 8.62
C ARG A 23 -25.42 35.16 9.33
N LEU A 24 -25.51 35.33 10.64
CA LEU A 24 -26.48 34.70 11.52
C LEU A 24 -27.87 35.21 11.17
N ALA A 25 -28.85 34.30 11.08
CA ALA A 25 -30.26 34.64 11.14
C ALA A 25 -30.94 33.64 12.08
N PHE A 26 -31.24 34.14 13.27
CA PHE A 26 -32.26 33.61 14.17
C PHE A 26 -33.62 33.66 13.47
N ASN A 27 -34.42 32.61 13.58
CA ASN A 27 -35.78 32.78 14.10
C ASN A 27 -36.39 31.46 14.57
N SER A 28 -37.01 31.57 15.73
CA SER A 28 -37.74 30.55 16.47
C SER A 28 -39.07 30.15 15.83
N ILE A 29 -39.40 28.86 16.01
CA ILE A 29 -40.69 28.26 16.39
C ILE A 29 -41.93 28.61 15.56
N ALA A 30 -42.43 27.63 14.81
CA ALA A 30 -43.85 27.31 14.75
C ALA A 30 -44.08 25.83 14.40
N PHE A 31 -44.94 25.21 15.21
CA PHE A 31 -45.38 23.81 15.18
C PHE A 31 -46.02 23.40 13.84
N PRO A 32 -46.01 22.09 13.52
CA PRO A 32 -47.26 21.48 13.09
C PRO A 32 -47.72 20.35 14.01
N ARG A 33 -49.04 20.31 14.09
CA ARG A 33 -49.92 19.47 14.86
C ARG A 33 -49.67 17.97 14.65
N SER A 34 -49.52 17.29 15.77
CA SER A 34 -50.23 16.07 16.16
C SER A 34 -51.23 15.48 15.15
N SER A 35 -50.97 14.24 14.76
CA SER A 35 -51.99 13.20 14.75
C SER A 35 -51.40 11.92 15.36
N SER A 36 -52.12 11.41 16.36
CA SER A 36 -51.71 10.35 17.28
C SER A 36 -52.04 8.95 16.75
N ILE A 37 -51.26 7.97 17.23
CA ILE A 37 -51.67 6.62 17.70
C ILE A 37 -52.28 5.69 16.62
N SER A 38 -51.75 4.49 16.39
CA SER A 38 -51.94 3.36 17.31
C SER A 38 -51.00 2.18 17.00
N SER A 39 -50.45 1.59 18.08
CA SER A 39 -50.22 0.15 18.32
C SER A 39 -49.87 -0.79 17.15
N ILE A 40 -48.62 -1.28 17.15
CA ILE A 40 -48.25 -2.71 17.09
C ILE A 40 -46.71 -2.71 17.27
N GLY A 41 -46.08 -3.34 18.26
CA GLY A 41 -46.41 -4.64 18.81
C GLY A 41 -45.55 -5.70 18.13
N ARG A 42 -44.31 -5.84 18.61
CA ARG A 42 -43.34 -6.94 18.41
C ARG A 42 -42.28 -6.78 17.32
N ARG A 43 -41.07 -6.67 17.86
CA ARG A 43 -39.75 -6.88 17.26
C ARG A 43 -39.73 -8.14 16.39
N ASN A 44 -39.33 -8.03 15.13
CA ASN A 44 -38.44 -9.01 14.50
C ASN A 44 -37.77 -8.39 13.26
N VAL A 45 -36.76 -7.55 13.48
CA VAL A 45 -35.73 -7.40 12.44
C VAL A 45 -34.85 -8.63 12.55
N SER A 46 -35.04 -9.58 11.64
CA SER A 46 -34.08 -10.63 11.40
C SER A 46 -32.80 -9.95 10.92
N PHE A 47 -31.96 -9.54 11.85
CA PHE A 47 -30.62 -9.04 11.58
C PHE A 47 -29.82 -10.24 11.11
N SER A 48 -29.90 -10.55 9.82
CA SER A 48 -28.98 -11.47 9.17
C SER A 48 -27.63 -10.76 9.00
N LEU A 49 -26.95 -10.52 10.12
CA LEU A 49 -25.49 -10.49 10.14
C LEU A 49 -25.05 -11.90 9.82
N GLN A 50 -24.91 -12.21 8.55
CA GLN A 50 -23.90 -13.17 8.18
C GLN A 50 -22.58 -12.41 8.26
N PRO A 51 -21.70 -12.69 9.24
CA PRO A 51 -20.29 -12.40 9.05
C PRO A 51 -19.85 -13.33 7.92
N ARG A 52 -19.91 -12.86 6.67
CA ARG A 52 -19.13 -13.49 5.62
C ARG A 52 -17.69 -13.28 6.04
N SER A 53 -17.11 -14.34 6.60
CA SER A 53 -15.71 -14.43 6.95
C SER A 53 -14.90 -13.71 5.88
N VAL A 54 -14.12 -12.71 6.29
CA VAL A 54 -13.01 -12.23 5.47
C VAL A 54 -12.09 -13.45 5.34
N ARG A 55 -12.31 -14.22 4.27
CA ARG A 55 -11.46 -15.34 3.92
C ARG A 55 -10.21 -14.70 3.37
N LEU A 56 -9.30 -14.29 4.27
CA LEU A 56 -7.91 -14.06 3.93
C LEU A 56 -7.40 -15.40 3.41
N ARG A 57 -7.55 -15.61 2.10
CA ARG A 57 -6.79 -16.59 1.35
C ARG A 57 -5.38 -16.02 1.35
N ILE A 58 -4.62 -16.35 2.39
CA ILE A 58 -3.17 -16.35 2.28
C ILE A 58 -2.89 -17.52 1.34
N SER A 59 -2.91 -17.25 0.03
CA SER A 59 -2.31 -18.14 -0.94
C SER A 59 -0.82 -17.94 -0.79
N CYS A 60 -0.20 -18.61 0.20
CA CYS A 60 1.23 -18.85 0.14
C CYS A 60 1.43 -19.74 -1.09
N ALA A 61 1.69 -19.12 -2.24
CA ALA A 61 1.90 -19.85 -3.48
C ALA A 61 3.32 -20.44 -3.49
N ALA A 62 4.26 -19.74 -2.86
CA ALA A 62 5.64 -20.18 -2.78
C ALA A 62 5.87 -21.32 -1.79
N LYS A 63 6.73 -22.26 -2.19
CA LYS A 63 7.23 -23.30 -1.28
C LYS A 63 8.06 -22.66 -0.17
N PRO A 64 8.01 -23.19 1.07
CA PRO A 64 8.78 -22.63 2.18
C PRO A 64 10.28 -22.60 1.90
N GLY A 65 10.80 -23.60 1.18
CA GLY A 65 12.21 -23.64 0.78
C GLY A 65 12.63 -22.53 -0.19
N THR A 66 11.70 -21.99 -0.98
CA THR A 66 11.97 -20.85 -1.87
C THR A 66 12.07 -19.57 -1.06
N VAL A 67 11.12 -19.33 -0.16
CA VAL A 67 11.14 -18.16 0.75
C VAL A 67 12.44 -18.11 1.56
N GLU A 68 12.92 -19.25 2.08
CA GLU A 68 14.19 -19.33 2.80
C GLU A 68 15.39 -18.92 1.95
N LYS A 69 15.44 -19.35 0.69
CA LYS A 69 16.50 -18.95 -0.26
C LYS A 69 16.45 -17.46 -0.58
N VAL A 70 15.25 -16.92 -0.83
CA VAL A 70 15.07 -15.47 -1.06
C VAL A 70 15.54 -14.69 0.17
N CYS A 71 15.11 -15.07 1.38
CA CYS A 71 15.59 -14.46 2.62
C CYS A 71 17.13 -14.48 2.73
N LYS A 72 17.77 -15.59 2.35
CA LYS A 72 19.23 -15.73 2.41
C LYS A 72 19.94 -14.76 1.44
N ILE A 73 19.43 -14.61 0.22
CA ILE A 73 19.97 -13.67 -0.76
C ILE A 73 19.82 -12.24 -0.27
N VAL A 74 18.64 -11.89 0.24
CA VAL A 74 18.35 -10.56 0.77
C VAL A 74 19.27 -10.21 1.95
N ARG A 75 19.50 -11.15 2.88
CA ARG A 75 20.46 -10.94 3.97
C ARG A 75 21.88 -10.70 3.47
N LYS A 76 22.29 -11.45 2.44
CA LYS A 76 23.62 -11.32 1.85
C LYS A 76 23.83 -9.96 1.21
N GLN A 77 22.85 -9.47 0.43
CA GLN A 77 22.97 -8.18 -0.27
C GLN A 77 22.88 -7.00 0.71
N LEU A 78 21.96 -7.05 1.67
CA LEU A 78 21.79 -5.97 2.66
C LEU A 78 22.76 -6.06 3.85
N ALA A 79 23.71 -6.99 3.82
CA ALA A 79 24.65 -7.28 4.91
C ALA A 79 23.96 -7.41 6.30
N ILE A 80 22.76 -7.99 6.32
CA ILE A 80 21.97 -8.16 7.53
C ILE A 80 22.49 -9.38 8.30
N PRO A 81 22.78 -9.26 9.62
CA PRO A 81 23.23 -10.39 10.43
C PRO A 81 22.17 -11.48 10.53
N ASP A 82 22.60 -12.74 10.67
CA ASP A 82 21.71 -13.90 10.78
C ASP A 82 20.74 -13.83 11.97
N ASP A 83 21.11 -13.06 13.01
CA ASP A 83 20.28 -12.82 14.19
C ASP A 83 19.07 -11.93 13.89
N SER A 84 19.04 -11.24 12.74
CA SER A 84 17.94 -10.39 12.33
C SER A 84 16.79 -11.21 11.73
N THR A 85 15.58 -10.90 12.19
CA THR A 85 14.36 -11.58 11.74
C THR A 85 13.93 -11.06 10.37
N VAL A 86 14.37 -11.74 9.31
CA VAL A 86 13.86 -11.56 7.94
C VAL A 86 12.81 -12.63 7.67
N THR A 87 11.57 -12.20 7.45
CA THR A 87 10.40 -13.06 7.20
C THR A 87 9.82 -12.79 5.82
N GLY A 88 8.94 -13.67 5.33
CA GLY A 88 8.22 -13.42 4.07
C GLY A 88 7.42 -12.11 4.07
N GLU A 89 6.86 -11.72 5.21
CA GLU A 89 6.10 -10.47 5.33
C GLU A 89 6.99 -9.21 5.43
N SER A 90 8.30 -9.39 5.55
CA SER A 90 9.24 -8.26 5.60
C SER A 90 9.28 -7.54 4.25
N LYS A 91 9.13 -6.22 4.30
CA LYS A 91 9.28 -5.35 3.12
C LYS A 91 10.73 -5.01 2.87
N PHE A 92 11.17 -4.96 1.61
CA PHE A 92 12.54 -4.59 1.26
C PHE A 92 12.91 -3.21 1.81
N ALA A 93 12.03 -2.22 1.66
CA ALA A 93 12.22 -0.89 2.23
C ALA A 93 12.32 -0.88 3.77
N ALA A 94 11.65 -1.82 4.46
CA ALA A 94 11.73 -1.92 5.93
C ALA A 94 13.03 -2.60 6.40
N LEU A 95 13.64 -3.41 5.53
CA LEU A 95 14.96 -4.01 5.73
C LEU A 95 16.11 -3.06 5.38
N GLY A 96 15.79 -1.85 4.87
CA GLY A 96 16.78 -0.86 4.49
C GLY A 96 17.30 -0.99 3.06
N ALA A 97 16.64 -1.79 2.21
CA ALA A 97 16.97 -1.84 0.78
C ALA A 97 16.63 -0.51 0.11
N ASP A 98 17.59 0.05 -0.62
CA ASP A 98 17.38 1.16 -1.52
C ASP A 98 17.00 0.70 -2.95
N SER A 99 16.90 1.67 -3.87
CA SER A 99 16.57 1.38 -5.27
C SER A 99 17.65 0.56 -5.99
N LEU A 100 18.92 0.70 -5.60
CA LEU A 100 20.04 -0.04 -6.18
C LEU A 100 20.11 -1.45 -5.60
N ASP A 101 19.95 -1.58 -4.28
CA ASP A 101 19.91 -2.87 -3.58
C ASP A 101 18.82 -3.77 -4.16
N THR A 102 17.65 -3.19 -4.48
CA THR A 102 16.53 -3.93 -5.08
C THR A 102 16.91 -4.54 -6.43
N VAL A 103 17.66 -3.81 -7.26
CA VAL A 103 18.17 -4.32 -8.55
C VAL A 103 19.18 -5.45 -8.33
N GLU A 104 20.11 -5.29 -7.38
CA GLU A 104 21.11 -6.31 -7.06
C GLU A 104 20.49 -7.58 -6.47
N ILE A 105 19.44 -7.44 -5.66
CA ILE A 105 18.66 -8.57 -5.12
C ILE A 105 17.98 -9.32 -6.26
N VAL A 106 17.29 -8.61 -7.16
CA VAL A 106 16.59 -9.24 -8.29
C VAL A 106 17.55 -9.98 -9.20
N MET A 107 18.70 -9.38 -9.54
CA MET A 107 19.74 -10.05 -10.33
C MET A 107 20.27 -11.31 -9.64
N GLY A 108 20.49 -11.26 -8.31
CA GLY A 108 20.90 -12.43 -7.54
C GLY A 108 19.85 -13.54 -7.50
N LEU A 109 18.56 -13.18 -7.51
CA LEU A 109 17.46 -14.14 -7.58
C LEU A 109 17.37 -14.79 -8.98
N GLU A 110 17.53 -14.02 -10.05
CA GLU A 110 17.60 -14.55 -11.41
C GLU A 110 18.74 -15.56 -11.58
N GLU A 111 19.93 -15.24 -11.07
CA GLU A 111 21.10 -16.11 -11.14
C GLU A 111 20.94 -17.38 -10.29
N GLU A 112 20.44 -17.28 -9.05
CA GLU A 112 20.27 -18.43 -8.15
C GLU A 112 19.22 -19.43 -8.68
N PHE A 113 18.11 -18.93 -9.24
CA PHE A 113 17.00 -19.77 -9.70
C PHE A 113 17.05 -20.07 -11.20
N GLY A 114 17.95 -19.42 -11.96
CA GLY A 114 18.06 -19.58 -13.41
C GLY A 114 16.82 -19.07 -14.16
N ILE A 115 16.15 -18.05 -13.63
CA ILE A 115 14.92 -17.46 -14.19
C ILE A 115 15.21 -16.09 -14.81
N SER A 116 14.24 -15.55 -15.54
CA SER A 116 14.25 -14.16 -15.99
C SER A 116 12.99 -13.47 -15.47
N VAL A 117 13.18 -12.40 -14.72
CA VAL A 117 12.12 -11.59 -14.12
C VAL A 117 12.01 -10.30 -14.93
N GLU A 118 10.80 -9.97 -15.38
CA GLU A 118 10.57 -8.70 -16.07
C GLU A 118 10.78 -7.51 -15.12
N GLU A 119 11.37 -6.43 -15.62
CA GLU A 119 11.68 -5.24 -14.81
C GLU A 119 10.43 -4.65 -14.15
N ASP A 120 9.31 -4.56 -14.87
CA ASP A 120 8.03 -4.08 -14.32
C ASP A 120 7.54 -4.95 -13.15
N SER A 121 7.69 -6.27 -13.29
CA SER A 121 7.33 -7.21 -12.23
C SER A 121 8.26 -7.04 -11.04
N ALA A 122 9.58 -6.93 -11.26
CA ALA A 122 10.59 -6.71 -10.23
C ALA A 122 10.37 -5.41 -9.44
N GLN A 123 10.03 -4.31 -10.10
CA GLN A 123 9.74 -3.03 -9.45
C GLN A 123 8.45 -3.05 -8.63
N SER A 124 7.49 -3.92 -9.00
CA SER A 124 6.24 -4.08 -8.26
C SER A 124 6.38 -4.90 -6.97
N ILE A 125 7.49 -5.62 -6.80
CA ILE A 125 7.72 -6.47 -5.62
C ILE A 125 8.07 -5.60 -4.42
N THR A 126 7.27 -5.70 -3.36
CA THR A 126 7.49 -4.92 -2.13
C THR A 126 7.93 -5.79 -0.95
N THR A 127 7.58 -7.07 -0.97
CA THR A 127 7.84 -8.03 0.11
C THR A 127 8.65 -9.24 -0.35
N VAL A 128 9.33 -9.88 0.61
CA VAL A 128 10.06 -11.13 0.37
C VAL A 128 9.12 -12.24 -0.10
N GLN A 129 7.89 -12.29 0.43
CA GLN A 129 6.88 -13.26 0.03
C GLN A 129 6.47 -13.08 -1.44
N GLU A 130 6.21 -11.85 -1.87
CA GLU A 130 5.87 -11.55 -3.28
C GLU A 130 7.00 -11.97 -4.22
N ALA A 131 8.27 -11.75 -3.84
CA ALA A 131 9.41 -12.22 -4.63
C ALA A 131 9.41 -13.74 -4.77
N ALA A 132 9.23 -14.46 -3.66
CA ALA A 132 9.20 -15.92 -3.66
C ALA A 132 8.02 -16.47 -4.48
N ASP A 133 6.85 -15.84 -4.39
CA ASP A 133 5.66 -16.23 -5.14
C ASP A 133 5.86 -16.03 -6.65
N LEU A 134 6.48 -14.93 -7.07
CA LEU A 134 6.81 -14.65 -8.47
C LEU A 134 7.79 -15.67 -9.04
N ILE A 135 8.84 -16.00 -8.29
CA ILE A 135 9.85 -17.01 -8.67
C ILE A 135 9.17 -18.36 -8.92
N GLU A 136 8.28 -18.76 -8.03
CA GLU A 136 7.56 -20.04 -8.16
C GLU A 136 6.58 -20.05 -9.33
N GLU A 137 5.92 -18.93 -9.62
CA GLU A 137 5.11 -18.80 -10.83
C GLU A 137 5.96 -19.00 -12.08
N ILE A 138 7.12 -18.35 -12.18
CA ILE A 138 8.00 -18.46 -13.35
C ILE A 138 8.51 -19.88 -13.51
N ILE A 139 9.01 -20.50 -12.43
CA ILE A 139 9.48 -21.90 -12.43
C ILE A 139 8.37 -22.86 -12.85
N SER A 140 7.13 -22.64 -12.40
CA SER A 140 5.99 -23.48 -12.77
C SER A 140 5.63 -23.40 -14.25
N LYS A 141 5.81 -22.22 -14.86
CA LYS A 141 5.53 -21.97 -16.29
C LYS A 141 6.69 -22.41 -17.19
N GLN A 142 7.89 -22.55 -16.63
CA GLN A 142 9.09 -22.98 -17.33
C GLN A 142 9.27 -24.51 -17.34
N SER A 143 8.36 -25.26 -16.71
CA SER A 143 8.26 -26.71 -16.85
C SER A 143 7.72 -27.07 -18.25
N PRO A 144 8.42 -27.92 -19.03
CA PRO A 144 7.98 -28.39 -20.34
C PRO A 144 6.80 -29.38 -20.27
#